data_AF-A0A947YDY1-F1
#
_entry.id   AF-A0A947YDY1-F1
#
_cell.length_a   1.000
_cell.length_b   1.000
_cell.length_c   1.000
_cell.angle_alpha   90.00
_cell.angle_beta   90.00
_cell.angle_gamma   90.00
#
_symmetry.space_group_name_H-M   'P 1'
#
loop_
_entity.id
_entity.type
_entity.pdbx_description
1 polymer ?
#
loop_
_entity_poly.entity_id
_entity_poly.type
_entity_poly.pdbx_seq_one_letter_code
_entity_poly.pdbx_strand_id
1 'polypeptide(L)' 'MDPISDLLTIIRNGYSAKKEIVSVNYSKVKHALVNTLRENGYLDDIKIEGKKEIANKKLVITLKYINNTPAIT' A
#
# COMPACT_ATOMS: atom_id res chain seq x y z
N MET A 1 5.10 -0.24 18.45
CA MET A 1 4.15 -0.60 17.37
C MET A 1 4.65 0.09 16.12
N ASP A 2 5.31 -0.66 15.24
CA ASP A 2 6.06 -0.09 14.12
C ASP A 2 5.14 0.22 12.93
N PRO A 3 5.05 1.48 12.47
CA PRO A 3 4.14 1.88 11.40
C PRO A 3 4.50 1.26 10.03
N ILE A 4 5.73 0.75 9.88
CA ILE A 4 6.23 0.05 8.70
C ILE A 4 5.76 -1.40 8.70
N SER A 5 5.98 -2.14 9.79
CA SER A 5 5.53 -3.54 9.91
C SER A 5 4.01 -3.68 9.81
N ASP A 6 3.28 -2.70 10.35
CA ASP A 6 1.83 -2.62 10.22
C ASP A 6 1.39 -2.48 8.75
N LEU A 7 2.08 -1.64 7.97
CA LEU A 7 1.79 -1.46 6.54
C LEU A 7 2.05 -2.74 5.74
N LEU A 8 3.18 -3.41 5.98
CA LEU A 8 3.51 -4.68 5.32
C LEU A 8 2.48 -5.76 5.67
N THR A 9 2.04 -5.81 6.93
CA THR A 9 0.98 -6.72 7.37
C THR A 9 -0.34 -6.45 6.64
N ILE A 10 -0.73 -5.19 6.47
CA ILE A 10 -1.93 -4.80 5.72
C ILE A 10 -1.83 -5.20 4.25
N ILE A 11 -0.68 -4.95 3.60
CA ILE A 11 -0.44 -5.32 2.20
C ILE A 11 -0.52 -6.83 2.03
N ARG A 12 0.16 -7.60 2.89
CA ARG A 12 0.12 -9.07 2.87
C ARG A 12 -1.30 -9.61 3.07
N ASN A 13 -2.03 -9.04 4.03
CA ASN A 13 -3.44 -9.40 4.25
C ASN A 13 -4.31 -9.02 3.04
N GLY A 14 -4.03 -7.91 2.36
CA GLY A 14 -4.67 -7.52 1.11
C GLY A 14 -4.44 -8.56 0.01
N TYR A 15 -3.20 -9.03 -0.14
CA TYR A 15 -2.85 -10.11 -1.06
C TYR A 15 -3.59 -11.42 -0.72
N SER A 16 -3.55 -11.85 0.54
CA SER A 16 -4.24 -13.07 1.00
C SER A 16 -5.76 -12.97 0.83
N ALA A 17 -6.33 -11.79 1.01
CA ALA A 17 -7.76 -11.52 0.81
C ALA A 17 -8.13 -11.30 -0.67
N LYS A 18 -7.18 -11.44 -1.61
CA LYS A 18 -7.36 -11.17 -3.05
C LYS A 18 -7.98 -9.80 -3.35
N LYS A 19 -7.61 -8.78 -2.56
CA LYS A 19 -8.06 -7.40 -2.78
C LYS A 19 -7.23 -6.73 -3.86
N GLU A 20 -7.88 -6.06 -4.78
CA GLU A 20 -7.17 -5.26 -5.78
C GLU A 20 -6.57 -3.98 -5.18
N ILE A 21 -7.20 -3.45 -4.12
CA ILE A 21 -6.84 -2.18 -3.49
C ILE A 21 -6.87 -2.28 -1.97
N VAL A 22 -5.89 -1.65 -1.33
CA VAL A 22 -5.83 -1.44 0.12
C VAL A 22 -5.71 0.05 0.42
N SER A 23 -6.38 0.52 1.46
CA SER A 23 -6.33 1.92 1.89
C SER A 23 -5.82 2.04 3.31
N VAL A 24 -4.89 2.96 3.51
CA VAL A 24 -4.28 3.26 4.81
C VAL A 24 -4.23 4.76 5.04
N ASN A 25 -4.06 5.19 6.29
CA ASN A 25 -3.84 6.61 6.58
C ASN A 25 -2.51 7.07 5.96
N TYR A 26 -2.52 8.25 5.35
CA TYR A 26 -1.34 8.83 4.75
C TYR A 26 -0.32 9.19 5.83
N SER A 27 0.93 8.80 5.57
CA SER A 27 2.09 9.27 6.30
C SER A 27 3.24 9.38 5.32
N LYS A 28 4.12 10.38 5.50
CA LYS A 28 5.30 10.55 4.64
C LYS A 28 6.15 9.27 4.59
N VAL A 29 6.31 8.61 5.74
CA VAL A 29 7.07 7.35 5.84
C VAL A 29 6.39 6.22 5.08
N LYS A 30 5.07 6.05 5.27
CA LYS A 30 4.30 5.02 4.57
C LYS A 30 4.31 5.23 3.06
N HIS A 31 4.16 6.48 2.62
CA HIS A 31 4.20 6.86 1.21
C HIS A 31 5.56 6.55 0.56
N ALA A 32 6.67 6.93 1.18
CA ALA A 32 8.01 6.62 0.67
C ALA A 32 8.23 5.11 0.52
N LEU A 33 7.75 4.32 1.50
CA LEU A 33 7.84 2.87 1.45
C LEU A 33 7.04 2.26 0.30
N VAL A 34 5.74 2.57 0.16
CA VAL A 34 4.96 2.03 -0.97
C VAL A 34 5.43 2.57 -2.32
N ASN A 35 5.97 3.79 -2.39
CA ASN A 35 6.56 4.29 -3.62
C ASN A 35 7.76 3.42 -4.02
N THR A 36 8.64 3.11 -3.07
CA THR A 36 9.78 2.20 -3.31
C THR A 36 9.29 0.82 -3.77
N LEU A 37 8.26 0.26 -3.14
CA LEU A 37 7.69 -1.03 -3.53
C LEU A 37 7.08 -0.99 -4.95
N ARG A 38 6.41 0.11 -5.30
CA ARG A 38 5.89 0.33 -6.66
C ARG A 38 7.01 0.43 -7.68
N GLU A 39 8.07 1.18 -7.40
CA GLU A 39 9.22 1.33 -8.30
C GLU A 39 9.96 0.02 -8.54
N ASN A 40 10.01 -0.86 -7.54
CA ASN A 40 10.53 -2.22 -7.68
C ASN A 40 9.55 -3.19 -8.38
N GLY A 41 8.35 -2.71 -8.74
CA GLY A 41 7.37 -3.49 -9.49
C GLY A 41 6.50 -4.43 -8.65
N TYR A 42 6.49 -4.27 -7.33
CA TYR A 42 5.65 -5.07 -6.42
C TYR A 42 4.21 -4.55 -6.33
N LEU A 43 4.01 -3.25 -6.48
CA LEU A 43 2.70 -2.60 -6.46
C LEU A 43 2.38 -2.06 -7.86
N ASP A 44 1.10 -1.94 -8.17
CA ASP A 44 0.64 -1.50 -9.49
C ASP A 44 0.59 0.03 -9.54
N ASP A 45 -0.19 0.62 -8.63
CA ASP A 45 -0.38 2.07 -8.54
C ASP A 45 -0.56 2.52 -7.09
N ILE A 46 -0.27 3.80 -6.82
CA ILE A 46 -0.53 4.43 -5.53
C ILE A 46 -1.21 5.78 -5.74
N LYS A 47 -2.30 6.03 -5.00
CA LYS A 47 -3.06 7.27 -5.01
C LYS A 47 -3.17 7.85 -3.61
N ILE A 48 -3.08 9.17 -3.52
CA ILE A 48 -3.32 9.90 -2.29
C ILE A 48 -4.70 10.55 -2.42
N GLU A 49 -5.65 10.10 -1.61
CA GLU A 49 -7.02 10.63 -1.59
C GLU A 49 -7.29 11.35 -0.26
N GLY A 50 -7.91 12.53 -0.31
CA GLY A 50 -8.31 13.27 0.90
C GLY A 50 -8.13 14.77 0.80
N LYS A 51 -8.73 15.50 1.75
CA LYS A 51 -8.70 16.97 1.82
C LYS A 51 -7.34 17.50 2.28
N LYS A 52 -7.14 18.83 2.23
CA LYS A 52 -5.85 19.53 2.47
C LYS A 52 -5.11 19.10 3.76
N GLU A 53 -5.82 18.66 4.79
CA GLU A 53 -5.23 18.22 6.06
C GLU A 53 -4.63 16.80 5.99
N ILE A 54 -3.38 16.68 6.44
CA ILE A 54 -2.61 15.43 6.47
C ILE A 54 -3.34 14.32 7.24
N ALA A 55 -4.03 14.67 8.33
CA ALA A 55 -4.79 13.71 9.15
C ALA A 55 -5.96 13.04 8.40
N ASN A 56 -6.49 13.71 7.37
CA ASN A 56 -7.61 13.22 6.56
C ASN A 56 -7.15 12.65 5.20
N LYS A 57 -5.84 12.63 4.94
CA LYS A 57 -5.30 12.01 3.73
C LYS A 57 -5.23 10.50 3.93
N LYS A 58 -5.68 9.77 2.92
CA LYS A 58 -5.57 8.33 2.77
C LYS A 58 -4.64 8.02 1.61
N LEU A 59 -3.91 6.94 1.76
CA LEU A 59 -3.05 6.37 0.75
C LEU A 59 -3.73 5.09 0.28
N VAL A 60 -4.18 5.12 -0.96
CA VAL A 60 -4.79 4.00 -1.68
C VAL A 60 -3.70 3.34 -2.50
N ILE A 61 -3.54 2.04 -2.32
CA ILE A 61 -2.48 1.26 -2.91
C ILE A 61 -3.14 0.15 -3.74
N THR A 62 -2.83 0.09 -5.02
CA THR A 62 -3.27 -0.96 -5.93
C THR A 62 -2.25 -2.09 -5.90
N LEU A 63 -2.71 -3.27 -5.50
CA LEU A 63 -1.87 -4.46 -5.38
C LEU A 63 -1.67 -5.09 -6.76
N LYS A 64 -0.41 -5.35 -7.12
CA LYS A 64 -0.08 -6.02 -8.37
C LYS A 64 -0.06 -7.53 -8.19
N TYR A 65 -0.75 -8.23 -9.08
CA TYR A 65 -0.77 -9.69 -9.15
C TYR A 65 -0.06 -10.14 -10.42
N ILE A 66 0.95 -11.00 -10.29
CA ILE A 66 1.66 -11.57 -11.44
C ILE A 66 1.38 -13.08 -11.45
N ASN A 67 0.72 -13.57 -12.50
CA ASN A 67 0.37 -15.00 -12.65
C ASN A 67 -0.36 -15.61 -11.45
N ASN A 68 -1.41 -14.94 -10.92
CA ASN A 68 -2.16 -15.36 -9.72
C ASN A 68 -1.31 -15.53 -8.44
N THR A 69 -0.04 -15.12 -8.47
CA THR A 69 0.89 -15.21 -7.35
C THR A 69 1.12 -13.79 -6.82
N PRO A 70 1.00 -13.56 -5.51
CA PRO A 70 1.28 -12.25 -4.95
C PRO A 70 2.75 -11.90 -5.15
N ALA A 71 3.04 -10.70 -5.66
CA ALA A 71 4.41 -10.26 -5.89
C ALA A 71 5.24 -10.14 -4.59
N ILE A 72 4.56 -10.09 -3.43
CA ILE A 72 5.16 -10.02 -2.10
C ILE A 72 4.61 -11.21 -1.29
N THR A 73 5.52 -12.08 -0.80
CA THR A 73 5.23 -13.19 0.13
C THR A 73 5.64 -12.80 1.55
#